data_AF-A0A8T3N6Y1-F1
#
_entry.id   AF-A0A8T3N6Y1-F1
#
_cell.length_a   1.000
_cell.length_b   1.000
_cell.length_c   1.000
_cell.angle_alpha   90.00
_cell.angle_beta   90.00
_cell.angle_gamma   90.00
#
_symmetry.space_group_name_H-M   'P 1'
#
loop_
_entity.id
_entity.type
_entity.pdbx_description
1 polymer ?
#
loop_
_entity_poly.entity_id
_entity_poly.type
_entity_poly.pdbx_seq_one_letter_code
_entity_poly.pdbx_strand_id
1 'polypeptide(L)'
;MTALVVHPNGSRRRHIHNGFGAVSTGMIMTGTVAPPRATMRIDLFALATLSFGAAAIHFAVIGEHFAEYALFGVFFSVVGWFEALWALAYVVHPTQRLAGAAFVVNVATVLIWGWAHLVGLPFGPDPGQVEPTTITDLMATLFEIVLVGGLVIVLTRQPPSVVPSAWRAAFLAALIVAVALGTTLALAQPPSMGG
;
A
#
# COMPACT_ATOMS: atom_id res chain seq x y z
N MET A 1 -34.28 44.91 -54.72
CA MET A 1 -33.68 46.01 -53.92
C MET A 1 -32.38 45.48 -53.34
N THR A 2 -31.26 45.65 -54.06
CA THR A 2 -30.21 46.67 -53.81
C THR A 2 -29.35 46.31 -52.60
N ALA A 3 -28.02 46.30 -52.59
CA ALA A 3 -26.96 46.20 -53.59
C ALA A 3 -25.69 45.88 -52.76
N LEU A 4 -24.76 45.19 -53.38
CA LEU A 4 -23.40 44.94 -52.94
C LEU A 4 -22.66 46.28 -52.73
N VAL A 5 -22.00 46.48 -51.60
CA VAL A 5 -20.95 47.51 -51.46
C VAL A 5 -19.73 46.89 -50.79
N VAL A 6 -18.80 46.46 -51.64
CA VAL A 6 -17.38 46.42 -51.35
C VAL A 6 -16.82 47.73 -51.90
N HIS A 7 -16.05 48.49 -51.11
CA HIS A 7 -14.98 49.33 -51.67
C HIS A 7 -13.84 49.57 -50.65
N PRO A 8 -12.59 49.75 -51.14
CA PRO A 8 -11.33 49.61 -50.40
C PRO A 8 -10.59 50.95 -50.19
N ASN A 9 -9.59 50.98 -49.30
CA ASN A 9 -8.37 51.81 -49.40
C ASN A 9 -7.49 51.52 -48.15
N GLY A 10 -6.20 51.24 -48.21
CA GLY A 10 -5.20 51.72 -49.13
C GLY A 10 -4.36 52.83 -48.48
N SER A 11 -3.28 52.41 -47.81
CA SER A 11 -2.04 53.17 -47.53
C SER A 11 -2.05 54.37 -46.56
N ARG A 12 -1.22 54.27 -45.51
CA ARG A 12 -0.30 55.34 -45.03
C ARG A 12 0.72 54.71 -44.09
N ARG A 13 1.92 54.46 -44.61
CA ARG A 13 3.18 55.17 -44.30
C ARG A 13 3.78 54.87 -42.92
N ARG A 14 4.90 54.14 -42.98
CA ARG A 14 6.00 54.04 -42.01
C ARG A 14 6.16 55.28 -41.13
N HIS A 15 6.23 55.05 -39.82
CA HIS A 15 7.11 55.83 -38.94
C HIS A 15 8.03 54.87 -38.19
N ILE A 16 9.29 54.99 -38.57
CA ILE A 16 10.46 54.42 -37.92
C ILE A 16 10.69 55.30 -36.69
N HIS A 17 10.57 54.75 -35.49
CA HIS A 17 11.15 55.35 -34.29
C HIS A 17 12.07 54.32 -33.66
N ASN A 18 13.36 54.49 -33.96
CA ASN A 18 14.45 54.01 -33.13
C ASN A 18 14.34 54.74 -31.79
N GLY A 19 13.78 54.08 -30.79
CA GLY A 19 13.72 54.53 -29.40
C GLY A 19 14.51 53.58 -28.52
N PHE A 20 15.84 53.77 -28.49
CA PHE A 20 16.64 53.38 -27.34
C PHE A 20 16.15 54.19 -26.14
N GLY A 21 15.64 53.52 -25.10
CA GLY A 21 15.37 54.18 -23.81
C GLY A 21 14.10 53.71 -23.13
N ALA A 22 14.23 52.64 -22.35
CA ALA A 22 13.69 52.54 -21.00
C ALA A 22 14.06 51.15 -20.48
N VAL A 23 15.22 51.05 -19.82
CA VAL A 23 15.46 49.96 -18.88
C VAL A 23 14.43 50.14 -17.77
N SER A 24 13.29 49.48 -17.93
CA SER A 24 12.30 49.36 -16.87
C SER A 24 12.93 48.48 -15.80
N THR A 25 13.50 49.10 -14.76
CA THR A 25 13.89 48.44 -13.52
C THR A 25 12.62 47.93 -12.85
N GLY A 26 12.10 46.83 -13.38
CA GLY A 26 11.07 46.04 -12.76
C GLY A 26 11.67 45.39 -11.54
N MET A 27 11.31 45.94 -10.38
CA MET A 27 11.41 45.35 -9.07
C MET A 27 11.25 43.83 -9.16
N ILE A 28 12.36 43.09 -9.02
CA ILE A 28 12.34 41.65 -8.82
C ILE A 28 11.64 41.46 -7.49
N MET A 29 10.32 41.25 -7.51
CA MET A 29 9.64 40.57 -6.42
C MET A 29 10.28 39.20 -6.36
N THR A 30 11.28 39.05 -5.51
CA THR A 30 11.75 37.76 -5.02
C THR A 30 10.60 37.17 -4.23
N GLY A 31 9.60 36.65 -4.93
CA GLY A 31 8.59 35.80 -4.36
C GLY A 31 9.36 34.66 -3.71
N THR A 32 9.34 34.61 -2.39
CA THR A 32 9.77 33.43 -1.65
C THR A 32 8.87 32.30 -2.10
N VAL A 33 9.31 31.54 -3.10
CA VAL A 33 8.70 30.25 -3.45
C VAL A 33 8.85 29.43 -2.18
N ALA A 34 7.76 29.32 -1.41
CA ALA A 34 7.73 28.47 -0.24
C ALA A 34 8.26 27.10 -0.68
N PRO A 35 9.23 26.52 0.05
CA PRO A 35 9.78 25.22 -0.35
C PRO A 35 8.61 24.27 -0.56
N PRO A 36 8.60 23.48 -1.66
CA PRO A 36 7.54 22.53 -1.88
C PRO A 36 7.41 21.70 -0.60
N ARG A 37 6.25 21.78 0.06
CA ARG A 37 5.97 20.95 1.23
C ARG A 37 6.32 19.53 0.82
N ALA A 38 7.25 18.90 1.52
CA ALA A 38 7.63 17.53 1.23
C ALA A 38 6.36 16.67 1.35
N THR A 39 5.73 16.37 0.22
CA THR A 39 4.56 15.51 0.19
C THR A 39 5.10 14.10 0.40
N MET A 40 4.94 13.56 1.61
CA MET A 40 5.23 12.16 1.88
C MET A 40 4.29 11.32 1.00
N ARG A 41 4.84 10.78 -0.09
CA ARG A 41 4.13 9.84 -0.96
C ARG A 41 4.31 8.45 -0.37
N ILE A 42 3.20 7.76 -0.13
CA ILE A 42 3.24 6.37 0.34
C ILE A 42 3.56 5.47 -0.85
N ASP A 43 4.60 4.66 -0.69
CA ASP A 43 4.99 3.66 -1.69
C ASP A 43 4.04 2.46 -1.62
N LEU A 44 3.38 2.19 -2.74
CA LEU A 44 2.44 1.08 -2.90
C LEU A 44 3.12 -0.27 -2.64
N PHE A 45 4.37 -0.48 -3.07
CA PHE A 45 5.06 -1.75 -2.88
C PHE A 45 5.47 -1.96 -1.44
N ALA A 46 5.78 -0.88 -0.71
CA ALA A 46 6.07 -0.99 0.71
C ALA A 46 4.84 -1.55 1.45
N LEU A 47 3.64 -1.01 1.19
CA LEU A 47 2.40 -1.51 1.80
C LEU A 47 2.10 -2.96 1.40
N ALA A 48 2.24 -3.29 0.10
CA ALA A 48 2.01 -4.64 -0.38
C ALA A 48 3.02 -5.64 0.20
N THR A 49 4.28 -5.24 0.36
CA THR A 49 5.34 -6.09 0.93
C THR A 49 5.10 -6.34 2.43
N LEU A 50 4.68 -5.32 3.19
CA LEU A 50 4.30 -5.48 4.59
C LEU A 50 3.16 -6.49 4.73
N SER A 51 2.10 -6.33 3.93
CA SER A 51 0.96 -7.25 3.94
C SER A 51 1.38 -8.66 3.55
N PHE A 52 2.20 -8.81 2.50
CA PHE A 52 2.65 -10.13 2.07
C PHE A 52 3.61 -10.79 3.08
N GLY A 53 4.44 -9.99 3.76
CA GLY A 53 5.31 -10.46 4.85
C GLY A 53 4.51 -10.98 6.04
N ALA A 54 3.45 -10.28 6.45
CA ALA A 54 2.53 -10.74 7.49
C ALA A 54 1.83 -12.04 7.07
N ALA A 55 1.35 -12.12 5.82
CA ALA A 55 0.72 -13.33 5.28
C ALA A 55 1.64 -14.55 5.36
N ALA A 56 2.92 -14.38 5.00
CA ALA A 56 3.92 -15.45 5.07
C ALA A 56 4.13 -15.96 6.49
N ILE A 57 4.11 -15.06 7.48
CA ILE A 57 4.23 -15.42 8.90
C ILE A 57 2.98 -16.18 9.36
N HIS A 58 1.78 -15.67 9.06
CA HIS A 58 0.53 -16.37 9.40
C HIS A 58 0.49 -17.76 8.79
N PHE A 59 0.88 -17.92 7.53
CA PHE A 59 0.97 -19.25 6.90
C PHE A 59 1.96 -20.18 7.58
N ALA A 60 3.08 -19.66 8.10
CA ALA A 60 4.08 -20.48 8.79
C ALA A 60 3.56 -21.09 10.09
N VAL A 61 2.67 -20.38 10.81
CA VAL A 61 2.14 -20.82 12.11
C VAL A 61 0.80 -21.57 12.05
N ILE A 62 0.12 -21.58 10.89
CA ILE A 62 -1.19 -22.23 10.72
C ILE A 62 -1.22 -23.69 11.20
N GLY A 63 -0.16 -24.46 10.93
CA GLY A 63 -0.11 -25.88 11.29
C GLY A 63 -0.12 -26.09 12.81
N GLU A 64 0.65 -25.29 13.54
CA GLU A 64 0.70 -25.32 15.00
C GLU A 64 -0.67 -24.95 15.58
N HIS A 65 -1.30 -23.91 15.05
CA HIS A 65 -2.63 -23.49 15.51
C HIS A 65 -3.76 -24.46 15.15
N PHE A 66 -3.68 -25.19 14.03
CA PHE A 66 -4.63 -26.27 13.76
C PHE A 66 -4.46 -27.45 14.73
N ALA A 67 -3.24 -27.77 15.13
CA ALA A 67 -2.96 -28.83 16.09
C ALA A 67 -3.42 -28.46 17.51
N GLU A 68 -3.36 -27.17 17.85
CA GLU A 68 -3.82 -26.63 19.12
C GLU A 68 -5.35 -26.48 19.17
N TYR A 69 -5.95 -25.74 18.23
CA TYR A 69 -7.38 -25.49 18.19
C TYR A 69 -7.85 -25.10 16.79
N ALA A 70 -8.77 -25.89 16.21
CA ALA A 70 -9.17 -25.72 14.81
C ALA A 70 -9.63 -24.30 14.43
N LEU A 71 -10.27 -23.57 15.36
CA LEU A 71 -10.70 -22.19 15.12
C LEU A 71 -9.50 -21.24 14.95
N PHE A 72 -8.42 -21.45 15.70
CA PHE A 72 -7.19 -20.66 15.54
C PHE A 72 -6.58 -20.93 14.16
N GLY A 73 -6.42 -22.19 13.76
CA GLY A 73 -5.94 -22.54 12.42
C GLY A 73 -6.77 -21.92 11.29
N VAL A 74 -8.11 -21.92 11.41
CA VAL A 74 -9.00 -21.25 10.45
C VAL A 74 -8.79 -19.73 10.44
N PHE A 75 -8.68 -19.11 11.61
CA PHE A 75 -8.43 -17.67 11.73
C PHE A 75 -7.14 -17.26 11.00
N PHE A 76 -6.02 -17.90 11.32
CA PHE A 76 -4.73 -17.63 10.68
C PHE A 76 -4.77 -17.92 9.17
N SER A 77 -5.49 -18.95 8.74
CA SER A 77 -5.70 -19.23 7.31
C SER A 77 -6.44 -18.10 6.61
N VAL A 78 -7.53 -17.60 7.19
CA VAL A 78 -8.33 -16.53 6.61
C VAL A 78 -7.54 -15.23 6.55
N VAL A 79 -6.84 -14.87 7.63
CA VAL A 79 -6.01 -13.65 7.68
C VAL A 79 -4.86 -13.74 6.68
N GLY A 80 -4.09 -14.83 6.67
CA GLY A 80 -2.97 -15.01 5.75
C GLY A 80 -3.40 -14.95 4.28
N TRP A 81 -4.51 -15.62 3.92
CA TRP A 81 -5.05 -15.54 2.55
C TRP A 81 -5.56 -14.15 2.20
N PHE A 82 -6.25 -13.49 3.13
CA PHE A 82 -6.69 -12.11 2.92
C PHE A 82 -5.50 -11.20 2.61
N GLU A 83 -4.44 -11.24 3.41
CA GLU A 83 -3.27 -10.38 3.25
C GLU A 83 -2.49 -10.67 1.98
N ALA A 84 -2.30 -11.95 1.62
CA ALA A 84 -1.63 -12.32 0.37
C ALA A 84 -2.42 -11.85 -0.86
N LEU A 85 -3.73 -12.11 -0.88
CA LEU A 85 -4.59 -11.70 -2.00
C LEU A 85 -4.77 -10.18 -2.06
N TRP A 86 -4.82 -9.53 -0.90
CA TRP A 86 -4.89 -8.08 -0.82
C TRP A 86 -3.62 -7.42 -1.36
N ALA A 87 -2.44 -7.92 -1.01
CA ALA A 87 -1.18 -7.40 -1.53
C ALA A 87 -1.16 -7.43 -3.07
N LEU A 88 -1.60 -8.53 -3.65
CA LEU A 88 -1.76 -8.68 -5.11
C LEU A 88 -2.78 -7.68 -5.68
N ALA A 89 -3.99 -7.67 -5.13
CA ALA A 89 -5.07 -6.81 -5.61
C ALA A 89 -4.71 -5.32 -5.53
N TYR A 90 -4.04 -4.91 -4.46
CA TYR A 90 -3.68 -3.52 -4.22
C TYR A 90 -2.57 -3.03 -5.15
N VAL A 91 -1.63 -3.90 -5.54
CA VAL A 91 -0.60 -3.59 -6.56
C VAL A 91 -1.21 -3.35 -7.94
N VAL A 92 -2.22 -4.13 -8.29
CA VAL A 92 -2.88 -4.04 -9.60
C VAL A 92 -3.85 -2.86 -9.64
N HIS A 93 -4.69 -2.71 -8.62
CA HIS A 93 -5.75 -1.70 -8.56
C HIS A 93 -5.83 -1.03 -7.18
N PRO A 94 -4.96 -0.06 -6.86
CA PRO A 94 -4.96 0.61 -5.56
C PRO A 94 -6.18 1.51 -5.41
N THR A 95 -7.21 1.01 -4.72
CA THR A 95 -8.45 1.74 -4.46
C THR A 95 -8.62 2.04 -2.97
N GLN A 96 -9.36 3.11 -2.65
CA GLN A 96 -9.72 3.47 -1.28
C GLN A 96 -10.52 2.37 -0.57
N ARG A 97 -11.32 1.59 -1.32
CA ARG A 97 -12.06 0.44 -0.78
C ARG A 97 -11.13 -0.68 -0.32
N LEU A 98 -10.13 -1.02 -1.14
CA LEU A 98 -9.12 -2.00 -0.72
C LEU A 98 -8.31 -1.49 0.47
N ALA A 99 -7.92 -0.21 0.48
CA ALA A 99 -7.22 0.37 1.62
C ALA A 99 -8.06 0.26 2.92
N GLY A 100 -9.36 0.57 2.85
CA GLY A 100 -10.27 0.44 3.98
C GLY A 100 -10.46 -1.01 4.45
N ALA A 101 -10.57 -1.95 3.51
CA ALA A 101 -10.69 -3.38 3.84
C ALA A 101 -9.45 -3.89 4.60
N ALA A 102 -8.24 -3.62 4.08
CA ALA A 102 -7.02 -4.03 4.78
C ALA A 102 -6.87 -3.34 6.12
N PHE A 103 -7.22 -2.05 6.22
CA PHE A 103 -7.18 -1.33 7.48
C PHE A 103 -8.05 -2.02 8.54
N VAL A 104 -9.30 -2.35 8.21
CA VAL A 104 -10.23 -3.00 9.14
C VAL A 104 -9.72 -4.38 9.56
N VAL A 105 -9.31 -5.22 8.60
CA VAL A 105 -8.84 -6.58 8.90
C VAL A 105 -7.58 -6.55 9.75
N ASN A 106 -6.57 -5.75 9.39
CA ASN A 106 -5.32 -5.69 10.14
C ASN A 106 -5.51 -5.09 11.54
N VAL A 107 -6.34 -4.06 11.69
CA VAL A 107 -6.67 -3.53 13.02
C VAL A 107 -7.36 -4.60 13.86
N ALA A 108 -8.31 -5.35 13.29
CA ALA A 108 -8.96 -6.44 14.01
C ALA A 108 -7.96 -7.52 14.43
N THR A 109 -7.04 -7.92 13.54
CA THR A 109 -5.99 -8.90 13.84
C THR A 109 -5.09 -8.43 14.99
N VAL A 110 -4.57 -7.20 14.92
CA VAL A 110 -3.73 -6.62 15.99
C VAL A 110 -4.48 -6.55 17.32
N LEU A 111 -5.76 -6.19 17.31
CA LEU A 111 -6.57 -6.13 18.53
C LEU A 111 -6.84 -7.53 19.12
N ILE A 112 -7.12 -8.52 18.27
CA ILE A 112 -7.30 -9.92 18.71
C ILE A 112 -5.99 -10.45 19.30
N TRP A 113 -4.87 -10.21 18.62
CA TRP A 113 -3.54 -10.56 19.12
C TRP A 113 -3.26 -9.92 20.47
N GLY A 114 -3.51 -8.61 20.59
CA GLY A 114 -3.32 -7.89 21.86
C GLY A 114 -4.22 -8.43 22.97
N TRP A 115 -5.44 -8.84 22.65
CA TRP A 115 -6.32 -9.47 23.64
C TRP A 115 -5.77 -10.82 24.12
N ALA A 116 -5.35 -11.68 23.19
CA ALA A 116 -4.77 -12.99 23.50
C ALA A 116 -3.52 -12.88 24.39
N HIS A 117 -2.65 -11.90 24.11
CA HIS A 117 -1.34 -11.76 24.77
C HIS A 117 -1.31 -10.81 25.97
N LEU A 118 -2.38 -10.05 26.23
CA LEU A 118 -2.45 -9.14 27.39
C LEU A 118 -3.54 -9.53 28.40
N VAL A 119 -4.61 -10.19 27.95
CA VAL A 119 -5.79 -10.48 28.77
C VAL A 119 -6.12 -11.98 28.76
N GLY A 120 -5.84 -12.67 27.65
CA GLY A 120 -6.25 -14.05 27.41
C GLY A 120 -7.61 -14.12 26.70
N LEU A 121 -7.74 -15.04 25.74
CA LEU A 121 -8.98 -15.23 24.98
C LEU A 121 -10.06 -15.88 25.86
N PRO A 122 -11.35 -15.49 25.75
CA PRO A 122 -12.42 -16.08 26.55
C PRO A 122 -12.84 -17.50 26.06
N PHE A 123 -12.20 -18.01 25.02
CA PHE A 123 -12.42 -19.32 24.42
C PHE A 123 -11.06 -19.90 23.97
N GLY A 124 -11.05 -21.17 23.58
CA GLY A 124 -9.84 -21.89 23.18
C GLY A 124 -9.51 -23.04 24.13
N PRO A 125 -8.33 -23.66 23.99
CA PRO A 125 -7.89 -24.77 24.84
C PRO A 125 -7.64 -24.31 26.29
N ASP A 126 -7.15 -23.08 26.48
CA ASP A 126 -6.86 -22.49 27.79
C ASP A 126 -7.55 -21.12 28.00
N PRO A 127 -8.89 -21.08 28.17
CA PRO A 127 -9.62 -19.82 28.26
C PRO A 127 -9.18 -18.92 29.43
N GLY A 128 -9.00 -17.63 29.14
CA GLY A 128 -8.60 -16.60 30.09
C GLY A 128 -7.12 -16.63 30.47
N GLN A 129 -6.35 -17.57 29.93
CA GLN A 129 -4.89 -17.57 30.09
C GLN A 129 -4.25 -16.71 29.00
N VAL A 130 -3.22 -15.96 29.41
CA VAL A 130 -2.43 -15.12 28.49
C VAL A 130 -1.52 -16.01 27.66
N GLU A 131 -1.59 -15.85 26.35
CA GLU A 131 -0.72 -16.56 25.41
C GLU A 131 0.72 -16.01 25.50
N PRO A 132 1.75 -16.89 25.54
CA PRO A 132 3.14 -16.46 25.50
C PRO A 132 3.49 -15.81 24.15
N THR A 133 4.04 -14.60 24.19
CA THR A 133 4.46 -13.91 22.96
C THR A 133 5.76 -14.48 22.40
N THR A 134 5.76 -14.82 21.11
CA THR A 134 6.97 -15.19 20.37
C THR A 134 7.51 -14.04 19.52
N ILE A 135 8.75 -14.19 19.02
CA ILE A 135 9.32 -13.23 18.06
C ILE A 135 8.51 -13.20 16.76
N THR A 136 7.99 -14.35 16.34
CA THR A 136 7.17 -14.49 15.13
C THR A 136 5.90 -13.64 15.23
N ASP A 137 5.22 -13.69 16.38
CA ASP A 137 4.01 -12.89 16.62
C ASP A 137 4.29 -11.38 16.60
N LEU A 138 5.40 -10.97 17.23
CA LEU A 138 5.82 -9.57 17.23
C LEU A 138 6.15 -9.06 15.83
N MET A 139 6.76 -9.88 14.98
CA MET A 139 7.09 -9.50 13.60
C MET A 139 5.84 -9.37 12.73
N ALA A 140 4.90 -10.31 12.82
CA ALA A 140 3.60 -10.19 12.14
C ALA A 140 2.87 -8.91 12.58
N THR A 141 2.72 -8.73 13.89
CA THR A 141 2.07 -7.56 14.48
C THR A 141 2.75 -6.25 14.08
N LEU A 142 4.09 -6.22 14.03
CA LEU A 142 4.84 -5.04 13.56
C LEU A 142 4.51 -4.70 12.11
N PHE A 143 4.48 -5.69 11.21
CA PHE A 143 4.12 -5.46 9.82
C PHE A 143 2.68 -4.94 9.69
N GLU A 144 1.73 -5.52 10.42
CA GLU A 144 0.33 -5.10 10.45
C GLU A 144 0.19 -3.65 10.96
N ILE A 145 0.88 -3.28 12.05
CA ILE A 145 0.84 -1.92 12.60
C ILE A 145 1.42 -0.90 11.63
N VAL A 146 2.57 -1.19 11.01
CA VAL A 146 3.19 -0.28 10.03
C VAL A 146 2.31 -0.15 8.79
N LEU A 147 1.71 -1.25 8.32
CA LEU A 147 0.75 -1.25 7.23
C LEU A 147 -0.48 -0.39 7.57
N VAL A 148 -1.08 -0.58 8.74
CA VAL A 148 -2.21 0.21 9.23
C VAL A 148 -1.86 1.70 9.25
N GLY A 149 -0.69 2.08 9.75
CA GLY A 149 -0.22 3.47 9.74
C GLY A 149 -0.14 4.05 8.31
N GLY A 150 0.40 3.29 7.37
CA GLY A 150 0.43 3.66 5.96
C GLY A 150 -0.97 3.80 5.34
N LEU A 151 -1.88 2.89 5.67
CA LEU A 151 -3.27 2.91 5.20
C LEU A 151 -4.05 4.10 5.75
N VAL A 152 -3.84 4.52 7.01
CA VAL A 152 -4.43 5.75 7.56
C VAL A 152 -4.02 6.96 6.72
N ILE A 153 -2.75 7.05 6.31
CA ILE A 153 -2.28 8.17 5.47
C ILE A 153 -2.96 8.12 4.09
N VAL A 154 -3.10 6.93 3.49
CA VAL A 154 -3.80 6.76 2.20
C VAL A 154 -5.27 7.14 2.29
N LEU A 155 -5.95 6.75 3.38
CA LEU A 155 -7.38 6.99 3.59
C LEU A 155 -7.68 8.47 3.90
N THR A 156 -6.72 9.22 4.45
CA THR A 156 -6.96 10.59 4.95
C THR A 156 -6.34 11.70 4.12
N ARG A 157 -5.31 11.42 3.30
CA ARG A 157 -4.52 12.49 2.66
C ARG A 157 -4.41 12.34 1.16
N GLN A 158 -3.74 11.31 0.66
CA GLN A 158 -3.43 11.18 -0.77
C GLN A 158 -3.38 9.72 -1.23
N PRO A 159 -3.80 9.43 -2.49
CA PRO A 159 -3.63 8.10 -3.07
C PRO A 159 -2.14 7.74 -3.18
N PRO A 160 -1.79 6.45 -3.09
CA PRO A 160 -0.41 5.99 -3.20
C PRO A 160 0.21 6.37 -4.55
N SER A 161 1.53 6.51 -4.62
CA SER A 161 2.18 6.81 -5.89
C SER A 161 2.05 5.63 -6.86
N VAL A 162 1.61 5.94 -8.08
CA VAL A 162 1.53 4.98 -9.17
C VAL A 162 2.94 4.57 -9.57
N VAL A 163 3.23 3.28 -9.52
CA VAL A 163 4.54 2.71 -9.84
C VAL A 163 4.61 2.30 -11.33
N PRO A 164 5.80 2.37 -11.95
CA PRO A 164 5.98 1.91 -13.33
C PRO A 164 5.58 0.44 -13.51
N SER A 165 5.05 0.10 -14.69
CA SER A 165 4.57 -1.26 -15.00
C SER A 165 5.64 -2.35 -14.84
N ALA A 166 6.92 -2.04 -15.09
CA ALA A 166 8.04 -2.97 -14.92
C ALA A 166 8.22 -3.42 -13.46
N TRP A 167 8.10 -2.50 -12.50
CA TRP A 167 8.21 -2.85 -11.08
C TRP A 167 7.00 -3.66 -10.60
N ARG A 168 5.81 -3.40 -11.17
CA ARG A 168 4.63 -4.23 -10.91
C ARG A 168 4.88 -5.65 -11.39
N ALA A 169 5.36 -5.80 -12.62
CA ALA A 169 5.70 -7.11 -13.16
C ALA A 169 6.77 -7.82 -12.32
N ALA A 170 7.81 -7.10 -11.85
CA ALA A 170 8.85 -7.66 -11.00
C ALA A 170 8.31 -8.11 -9.62
N PHE A 171 7.48 -7.31 -8.95
CA PHE A 171 6.86 -7.69 -7.69
C PHE A 171 5.95 -8.92 -7.86
N LEU A 172 5.11 -8.91 -8.90
CA LEU A 172 4.24 -10.04 -9.22
C LEU A 172 5.03 -11.31 -9.55
N ALA A 173 6.13 -11.19 -10.30
CA ALA A 173 7.02 -12.30 -10.59
C ALA A 173 7.68 -12.83 -9.32
N ALA A 174 8.19 -11.94 -8.45
CA ALA A 174 8.78 -12.33 -7.16
C ALA A 174 7.76 -13.04 -6.26
N LEU A 175 6.51 -12.55 -6.24
CA LEU A 175 5.39 -13.16 -5.53
C LEU A 175 5.10 -14.57 -6.06
N ILE A 176 4.98 -14.72 -7.38
CA ILE A 176 4.76 -16.02 -8.04
C ILE A 176 5.89 -16.98 -7.73
N VAL A 177 7.15 -16.52 -7.81
CA VAL A 177 8.33 -17.34 -7.49
C VAL A 177 8.32 -17.75 -6.03
N ALA A 178 8.02 -16.85 -5.10
CA ALA A 178 7.93 -17.16 -3.68
C ALA A 178 6.84 -18.22 -3.40
N VAL A 179 5.66 -18.08 -4.00
CA VAL A 179 4.56 -19.05 -3.90
C VAL A 179 4.97 -20.40 -4.52
N ALA A 180 5.57 -20.39 -5.71
CA ALA A 180 5.97 -21.61 -6.41
C ALA A 180 7.07 -22.37 -5.65
N LEU A 181 8.08 -21.66 -5.14
CA LEU A 181 9.15 -22.23 -4.31
C LEU A 181 8.58 -22.78 -2.99
N GLY A 182 7.74 -22.02 -2.30
CA GLY A 182 7.09 -22.48 -1.07
C GLY A 182 6.28 -23.75 -1.29
N THR A 183 5.49 -23.80 -2.38
CA THR A 183 4.71 -24.99 -2.76
C THR A 183 5.61 -26.17 -3.10
N THR A 184 6.69 -25.94 -3.86
CA THR A 184 7.64 -27.00 -4.26
C THR A 184 8.35 -27.57 -3.03
N LEU A 185 8.80 -26.73 -2.11
CA LEU A 185 9.47 -27.15 -0.89
C LEU A 185 8.53 -27.94 0.01
N ALA A 186 7.27 -27.51 0.15
CA ALA A 186 6.26 -28.24 0.91
C ALA A 186 5.98 -29.64 0.34
N LEU A 187 5.89 -29.76 -0.99
CA LEU A 187 5.69 -31.05 -1.66
C LEU A 187 6.94 -31.94 -1.68
N ALA A 188 8.13 -31.34 -1.62
CA ALA A 188 9.40 -32.05 -1.61
C ALA A 188 9.81 -32.57 -0.22
N GLN A 189 9.06 -32.24 0.83
CA GLN A 189 9.32 -32.81 2.15
C GLN A 189 9.08 -34.33 2.09
N PRO A 190 10.08 -35.17 2.41
CA PRO A 190 9.89 -36.60 2.47
C PRO A 190 8.78 -36.90 3.49
N PRO A 191 7.93 -37.92 3.25
CA PRO A 191 6.89 -38.29 4.20
C PRO A 191 7.55 -38.49 5.56
N SER A 192 7.06 -37.76 6.57
CA SER A 192 7.52 -37.88 7.94
C SER A 192 7.35 -39.34 8.34
N MET A 193 8.44 -40.10 8.40
CA MET A 193 8.44 -41.45 8.95
C MET A 193 8.22 -41.31 10.46
N GLY A 194 6.96 -41.20 10.86
CA GLY A 194 6.55 -41.13 12.25
C GLY A 194 5.93 -42.46 12.66
N GLY A 195 6.56 -43.10 13.67
CA GLY A 195 5.96 -44.13 14.53
C GLY A 195 6.35 -45.56 14.23
#